data_AF-A0A428JBB9-F1
#
_entry.id   AF-A0A428JBB9-F1
#
_cell.length_a   1.000
_cell.length_b   1.000
_cell.length_c   1.000
_cell.angle_alpha   90.00
_cell.angle_beta   90.00
_cell.angle_gamma   90.00
#
_symmetry.space_group_name_H-M   'P 1'
#
loop_
_entity.id
_entity.type
_entity.pdbx_description
1 polymer ?
#
loop_
_entity_poly.entity_id
_entity_poly.type
_entity_poly.pdbx_seq_one_letter_code
_entity_poly.pdbx_strand_id
1 'polypeptide(L)'
;MNLKANFFEKKGGNTRISHDEAGAFHQISTKLQQLLPTSVTRPVAIVCIGTDRSTGDSLGPLIGTKLLERKTPLFHIYGTLAEPIHAVNMEEQLLQIKTKHYNPFIIGIDACLGRLNSVGVISIGEGPVKPGAGVNKELPAVGDAHITGIVNVSGFMEFFVLQNTRLHLVMKMADTISQGIYHAAIAKGRRQSLDISHQALK
;
A
#
# COMPACT_ATOMS: atom_id res chain seq x y z
N MET A 1 -13.14 43.19 -0.89
CA MET A 1 -11.88 42.44 -1.03
C MET A 1 -12.24 41.00 -1.33
N ASN A 2 -11.89 40.54 -2.53
CA ASN A 2 -12.26 39.25 -3.08
C ASN A 2 -11.13 38.26 -2.76
N LEU A 3 -11.38 37.25 -1.94
CA LEU A 3 -10.46 36.14 -1.69
C LEU A 3 -11.17 34.85 -2.06
N LYS A 4 -11.34 34.63 -3.37
CA LYS A 4 -11.48 33.27 -3.91
C LYS A 4 -10.10 32.63 -3.84
N ALA A 5 -9.83 31.91 -2.75
CA ALA A 5 -8.67 31.04 -2.68
C ALA A 5 -8.92 29.86 -3.62
N ASN A 6 -7.99 29.70 -4.56
CA ASN A 6 -7.99 28.70 -5.62
C ASN A 6 -8.09 27.27 -5.06
N PHE A 7 -9.29 26.69 -5.08
CA PHE A 7 -9.49 25.24 -5.08
C PHE A 7 -9.27 24.72 -6.51
N PHE A 8 -8.01 24.70 -6.93
CA PHE A 8 -7.58 23.81 -8.00
C PHE A 8 -7.21 22.48 -7.34
N GLU A 9 -8.15 21.53 -7.35
CA GLU A 9 -7.82 20.12 -7.12
C GLU A 9 -6.79 19.70 -8.16
N LYS A 10 -5.55 19.49 -7.71
CA LYS A 10 -4.51 18.89 -8.53
C LYS A 10 -4.88 17.42 -8.75
N LYS A 11 -5.52 17.12 -9.87
CA LYS A 11 -5.60 15.75 -10.42
C LYS A 11 -4.18 15.19 -10.46
N GLY A 12 -3.88 14.19 -9.64
CA GLY A 12 -2.57 13.52 -9.56
C GLY A 12 -1.78 13.70 -8.26
N GLY A 13 -2.37 14.26 -7.18
CA GLY A 13 -1.70 14.34 -5.87
C GLY A 13 -1.80 13.06 -5.03
N ASN A 14 -0.78 12.81 -4.21
CA ASN A 14 -0.84 11.81 -3.14
C ASN A 14 -1.92 12.19 -2.12
N THR A 15 -2.79 11.24 -1.78
CA THR A 15 -3.77 11.38 -0.69
C THR A 15 -3.08 11.03 0.62
N ARG A 16 -3.18 11.91 1.63
CA ARG A 16 -2.60 11.72 2.96
C ARG A 16 -3.72 11.58 3.98
N ILE A 17 -3.72 10.48 4.73
CA ILE A 17 -4.79 10.07 5.64
C ILE A 17 -4.17 9.73 6.98
N SER A 18 -4.66 10.28 8.09
CA SER A 18 -4.18 9.83 9.41
C SER A 18 -4.77 8.45 9.72
N HIS A 19 -3.95 7.52 10.21
CA HIS A 19 -4.42 6.16 10.48
C HIS A 19 -5.53 6.07 11.55
N ASP A 20 -5.61 7.05 12.44
CA ASP A 20 -6.56 7.15 13.54
C ASP A 20 -7.76 8.06 13.22
N GLU A 21 -7.82 8.63 12.01
CA GLU A 21 -8.94 9.45 11.59
C GLU A 21 -10.22 8.62 11.44
N ALA A 22 -11.35 9.19 11.85
CA ALA A 22 -12.66 8.57 11.63
C ALA A 22 -12.89 8.33 10.13
N GLY A 23 -13.11 7.07 9.75
CA GLY A 23 -13.30 6.69 8.35
C GLY A 23 -12.01 6.61 7.52
N ALA A 24 -10.82 6.58 8.14
CA ALA A 24 -9.54 6.42 7.43
C ALA A 24 -9.55 5.25 6.44
N PHE A 25 -10.01 4.06 6.86
CA PHE A 25 -10.10 2.90 5.97
C PHE A 25 -11.02 3.13 4.76
N HIS A 26 -12.07 3.95 4.92
CA HIS A 26 -13.00 4.28 3.83
C HIS A 26 -12.33 5.22 2.82
N GLN A 27 -11.58 6.22 3.30
CA GLN A 27 -10.78 7.10 2.43
C GLN A 27 -9.73 6.30 1.65
N ILE A 28 -9.04 5.36 2.29
CA ILE A 28 -8.09 4.43 1.66
C ILE A 28 -8.82 3.64 0.56
N SER A 29 -9.96 3.04 0.88
CA SER A 29 -10.74 2.25 -0.07
C SER A 29 -11.17 3.07 -1.29
N THR A 30 -11.68 4.28 -1.08
CA THR A 30 -12.12 5.18 -2.15
C THR A 30 -10.96 5.59 -3.05
N LYS A 31 -9.80 5.94 -2.46
CA LYS A 31 -8.62 6.28 -3.25
C LYS A 31 -8.13 5.09 -4.07
N LEU A 32 -8.05 3.90 -3.48
CA LEU A 32 -7.65 2.69 -4.21
C LEU A 32 -8.62 2.36 -5.36
N GLN A 33 -9.93 2.53 -5.17
CA GLN A 33 -10.90 2.33 -6.25
C GLN A 33 -10.71 3.27 -7.44
N GLN A 34 -10.11 4.45 -7.24
CA GLN A 34 -9.76 5.38 -8.32
C GLN A 34 -8.50 4.96 -9.07
N LEU A 35 -7.56 4.30 -8.38
CA LEU A 35 -6.27 3.87 -8.93
C LEU A 35 -6.36 2.50 -9.64
N LEU A 36 -7.23 1.62 -9.13
CA LEU A 36 -7.35 0.25 -9.63
C LEU A 36 -7.77 0.24 -11.11
N PRO A 37 -7.23 -0.70 -11.91
CA PRO A 37 -7.58 -0.80 -13.31
C PRO A 37 -9.07 -1.11 -13.46
N THR A 38 -9.70 -0.48 -14.44
CA THR A 38 -11.10 -0.75 -14.84
C THR A 38 -11.24 -2.11 -15.52
N SER A 39 -10.19 -2.58 -16.20
CA SER A 39 -10.19 -3.90 -16.83
C SER A 39 -10.41 -5.02 -15.80
N VAL A 40 -11.30 -5.95 -16.16
CA VAL A 40 -11.61 -7.15 -15.39
C VAL A 40 -10.47 -8.18 -15.48
N THR A 41 -9.75 -8.20 -16.61
CA THR A 41 -8.75 -9.23 -16.93
C THR A 41 -7.36 -8.91 -16.38
N ARG A 42 -7.10 -7.67 -15.94
CA ARG A 42 -5.79 -7.28 -15.40
C ARG A 42 -5.69 -7.70 -13.93
N PRO A 43 -4.84 -8.67 -13.57
CA PRO A 43 -4.67 -9.10 -12.18
C PRO A 43 -4.13 -7.96 -11.32
N VAL A 44 -4.50 -7.94 -10.04
CA VAL A 44 -3.97 -6.97 -9.07
C VAL A 44 -3.08 -7.70 -8.09
N ALA A 45 -1.82 -7.25 -7.97
CA ALA A 45 -0.86 -7.79 -7.03
C ALA A 45 -0.55 -6.75 -5.95
N ILE A 46 -0.71 -7.13 -4.68
CA ILE A 46 -0.31 -6.33 -3.52
C ILE A 46 1.05 -6.83 -3.08
N VAL A 47 2.06 -5.97 -3.12
CA VAL A 47 3.44 -6.31 -2.76
C VAL A 47 3.80 -5.55 -1.50
N CYS A 48 3.79 -6.25 -0.38
CA CYS A 48 4.07 -5.67 0.93
C CYS A 48 5.55 -5.82 1.26
N ILE A 49 6.24 -4.70 1.35
CA ILE A 49 7.69 -4.62 1.50
C ILE A 49 8.03 -4.41 2.97
N GLY A 50 9.08 -5.10 3.41
CA GLY A 50 9.63 -4.99 4.75
C GLY A 50 10.10 -6.32 5.32
N THR A 51 10.47 -6.33 6.59
CA THR A 51 10.88 -7.53 7.33
C THR A 51 10.19 -7.62 8.69
N ASP A 52 9.98 -8.84 9.14
CA ASP A 52 9.56 -9.21 10.50
C ASP A 52 10.64 -8.96 11.58
N ARG A 53 11.89 -8.67 11.18
CA ARG A 53 13.02 -8.47 12.09
C ARG A 53 13.23 -7.02 12.56
N SER A 54 12.41 -6.08 12.10
CA SER A 54 12.48 -4.66 12.46
C SER A 54 11.06 -4.14 12.67
N THR A 55 10.78 -3.59 13.85
CA THR A 55 9.41 -3.21 14.23
C THR A 55 8.79 -2.20 13.28
N GLY A 56 9.52 -1.16 12.89
CA GLY A 56 9.07 -0.13 11.94
C GLY A 56 8.97 -0.65 10.51
N ASP A 57 9.86 -1.54 10.11
CA ASP A 57 9.87 -2.14 8.76
C ASP A 57 8.87 -3.30 8.63
N SER A 58 8.24 -3.72 9.72
CA SER A 58 7.28 -4.84 9.71
C SER A 58 5.89 -4.46 9.18
N LEU A 59 5.64 -3.18 8.87
CA LEU A 59 4.33 -2.70 8.41
C LEU A 59 3.82 -3.48 7.19
N GLY A 60 4.66 -3.65 6.16
CA GLY A 60 4.29 -4.39 4.96
C GLY A 60 3.93 -5.85 5.27
N PRO A 61 4.86 -6.66 5.81
CA PRO A 61 4.59 -8.04 6.21
C PRO A 61 3.32 -8.21 7.07
N LEU A 62 3.06 -7.30 8.01
CA LEU A 62 1.85 -7.29 8.83
C LEU A 62 0.57 -7.05 8.01
N ILE A 63 0.60 -6.10 7.07
CA ILE A 63 -0.52 -5.86 6.15
C ILE A 63 -0.78 -7.10 5.30
N GLY A 64 0.26 -7.69 4.72
CA GLY A 64 0.13 -8.88 3.88
C GLY A 64 -0.47 -10.07 4.64
N THR A 65 0.02 -10.35 5.84
CA THR A 65 -0.55 -11.39 6.71
C THR A 65 -2.04 -11.14 6.99
N LYS A 66 -2.41 -9.91 7.38
CA LYS A 66 -3.81 -9.55 7.65
C LYS A 66 -4.71 -9.68 6.42
N LEU A 67 -4.19 -9.37 5.22
CA LEU A 67 -4.95 -9.51 3.97
C LEU A 67 -5.22 -10.98 3.63
N LEU A 68 -4.27 -11.87 3.93
CA LEU A 68 -4.47 -13.32 3.79
C LEU A 68 -5.49 -13.85 4.80
N GLU A 69 -5.38 -13.46 6.07
CA GLU A 69 -6.34 -13.83 7.12
C GLU A 69 -7.78 -13.41 6.77
N ARG A 70 -7.94 -12.23 6.15
CA ARG A 70 -9.24 -11.72 5.67
C ARG A 70 -9.76 -12.42 4.40
N LYS A 71 -8.96 -13.30 3.77
CA LYS A 71 -9.27 -13.93 2.47
C LYS A 71 -9.65 -12.89 1.42
N THR A 72 -8.82 -11.85 1.29
CA THR A 72 -9.09 -10.71 0.41
C THR A 72 -9.29 -11.20 -1.03
N PRO A 73 -10.50 -11.03 -1.62
CA PRO A 73 -10.80 -11.57 -2.94
C PRO A 73 -10.07 -10.79 -4.04
N LEU A 74 -9.87 -11.39 -5.21
CA LEU A 74 -9.39 -10.77 -6.45
C LEU A 74 -7.97 -10.19 -6.44
N PHE A 75 -7.32 -10.08 -5.28
CA PHE A 75 -5.97 -9.56 -5.14
C PHE A 75 -5.00 -10.69 -4.80
N HIS A 76 -3.85 -10.72 -5.48
CA HIS A 76 -2.74 -11.60 -5.15
C HIS A 76 -1.84 -10.92 -4.13
N ILE A 77 -1.67 -11.53 -2.96
CA ILE A 77 -0.91 -10.94 -1.85
C ILE A 77 0.50 -11.53 -1.82
N TYR A 78 1.49 -10.65 -1.74
CA TYR A 78 2.90 -10.97 -1.65
C TYR A 78 3.54 -10.16 -0.52
N GLY A 79 4.51 -10.75 0.18
CA GLY A 79 5.12 -10.15 1.35
C GLY A 79 4.22 -10.30 2.57
N THR A 80 4.53 -11.29 3.39
CA THR A 80 3.83 -11.58 4.65
C THR A 80 4.85 -11.75 5.77
N LEU A 81 4.40 -11.93 7.00
CA LEU A 81 5.31 -12.33 8.09
C LEU A 81 6.00 -13.68 7.81
N ALA A 82 5.31 -14.62 7.18
CA ALA A 82 5.88 -15.94 6.87
C ALA A 82 6.82 -15.92 5.66
N GLU A 83 6.51 -15.07 4.68
CA GLU A 83 7.25 -14.92 3.42
C GLU A 83 7.50 -13.42 3.14
N PRO A 84 8.45 -12.78 3.86
CA PRO A 84 8.70 -11.36 3.73
C PRO A 84 9.36 -11.02 2.39
N ILE A 85 9.07 -9.82 1.88
CA ILE A 85 9.77 -9.24 0.73
C ILE A 85 10.57 -8.05 1.21
N HIS A 86 11.89 -8.18 1.19
CA HIS A 86 12.82 -7.17 1.67
C HIS A 86 13.93 -6.94 0.63
N ALA A 87 14.81 -5.98 0.90
CA ALA A 87 15.90 -5.58 0.00
C ALA A 87 16.68 -6.72 -0.68
N VAL A 88 16.90 -7.85 0.03
CA VAL A 88 17.74 -8.96 -0.46
C VAL A 88 17.04 -9.84 -1.51
N ASN A 89 15.72 -10.03 -1.44
CA ASN A 89 14.97 -10.94 -2.31
C ASN A 89 13.99 -10.22 -3.25
N MET A 90 13.90 -8.89 -3.16
CA MET A 90 12.90 -8.09 -3.87
C MET A 90 12.94 -8.28 -5.39
N GLU A 91 14.12 -8.22 -6.00
CA GLU A 91 14.25 -8.32 -7.45
C GLU A 91 13.74 -9.67 -7.98
N GLU A 92 14.14 -10.77 -7.33
CA GLU A 92 13.68 -12.12 -7.64
C GLU A 92 12.16 -12.24 -7.48
N GLN A 93 11.61 -11.75 -6.37
CA GLN A 93 10.17 -11.81 -6.08
C GLN A 93 9.36 -11.04 -7.12
N LEU A 94 9.83 -9.85 -7.55
CA LEU A 94 9.16 -9.08 -8.59
C LEU A 94 9.20 -9.79 -9.95
N LEU A 95 10.30 -10.46 -10.28
CA LEU A 95 10.41 -11.28 -11.48
C LEU A 95 9.41 -12.45 -11.45
N GLN A 96 9.30 -13.14 -10.31
CA GLN A 96 8.35 -14.23 -10.11
C GLN A 96 6.90 -13.74 -10.24
N ILE A 97 6.56 -12.58 -9.68
CA ILE A 97 5.21 -11.98 -9.78
C ILE A 97 4.87 -11.68 -11.24
N LYS A 98 5.80 -11.05 -11.99
CA LYS A 98 5.60 -10.69 -13.40
C LYS A 98 5.57 -11.90 -14.33
N THR A 99 6.22 -12.99 -13.96
CA THR A 99 6.16 -14.27 -14.69
C THR A 99 4.84 -15.00 -14.41
N LYS A 100 4.36 -14.98 -13.15
CA LYS A 100 3.13 -15.67 -12.73
C LYS A 100 1.86 -14.99 -13.23
N HIS A 101 1.86 -13.66 -13.31
CA HIS A 101 0.69 -12.88 -13.72
C HIS A 101 1.00 -12.11 -14.99
N TYR A 102 0.13 -12.20 -15.99
CA TYR A 102 0.28 -11.41 -17.22
C TYR A 102 -0.13 -9.95 -16.98
N ASN A 103 0.82 -9.02 -17.22
CA ASN A 103 0.63 -7.57 -17.09
C ASN A 103 -0.10 -7.13 -15.80
N PRO A 104 0.38 -7.52 -14.59
CA PRO A 104 -0.33 -7.22 -13.35
C PRO A 104 -0.34 -5.71 -13.09
N PHE A 105 -1.36 -5.23 -12.40
CA PHE A 105 -1.34 -3.94 -11.74
C PHE A 105 -0.81 -4.13 -10.32
N ILE A 106 0.38 -3.62 -10.05
CA ILE A 106 1.10 -3.84 -8.80
C ILE A 106 0.88 -2.63 -7.88
N ILE A 107 0.51 -2.89 -6.63
CA ILE A 107 0.48 -1.89 -5.56
C ILE A 107 1.61 -2.21 -4.58
N GLY A 108 2.63 -1.35 -4.56
CA GLY A 108 3.73 -1.45 -3.60
C GLY A 108 3.34 -0.85 -2.26
N ILE A 109 3.59 -1.56 -1.17
CA ILE A 109 3.32 -1.09 0.20
C ILE A 109 4.62 -1.08 0.97
N ASP A 110 4.98 0.05 1.57
CA ASP A 110 6.23 0.22 2.29
C ASP A 110 6.06 1.06 3.57
N ALA A 111 6.97 0.89 4.53
CA ALA A 111 7.12 1.81 5.65
C ALA A 111 8.16 2.88 5.32
N CYS A 112 7.96 4.09 5.83
CA CYS A 112 8.98 5.11 5.73
C CYS A 112 9.08 5.94 7.00
N LEU A 113 10.16 6.70 7.09
CA LEU A 113 10.36 7.71 8.12
C LEU A 113 9.99 9.09 7.56
N GLY A 114 9.57 9.99 8.44
CA GLY A 114 9.14 11.32 8.02
C GLY A 114 9.23 12.37 9.12
N ARG A 115 8.56 13.50 8.92
CA ARG A 115 8.51 14.56 9.94
C ARG A 115 7.67 14.11 11.13
N LEU A 116 7.98 14.63 12.32
CA LEU A 116 7.25 14.34 13.57
C LEU A 116 5.72 14.45 13.41
N ASN A 117 5.24 15.54 12.83
CA ASN A 117 3.80 15.79 12.63
C ASN A 117 3.17 14.93 11.52
N SER A 118 3.95 14.05 10.90
CA SER A 118 3.48 13.12 9.87
C SER A 118 3.53 11.66 10.34
N VAL A 119 4.03 11.37 11.55
CA VAL A 119 3.99 10.02 12.10
C VAL A 119 2.55 9.56 12.23
N GLY A 120 2.25 8.35 11.75
CA GLY A 120 0.89 7.80 11.67
C GLY A 120 0.11 8.19 10.41
N VAL A 121 0.69 8.98 9.51
CA VAL A 121 0.08 9.31 8.21
C VAL A 121 0.33 8.18 7.21
N ILE A 122 -0.73 7.84 6.49
CA ILE A 122 -0.75 6.92 5.35
C ILE A 122 -0.83 7.76 4.08
N SER A 123 0.10 7.55 3.15
CA SER A 123 0.13 8.21 1.85
C SER A 123 -0.22 7.21 0.75
N ILE A 124 -1.13 7.57 -0.15
CA ILE A 124 -1.52 6.74 -1.30
C ILE A 124 -1.36 7.56 -2.58
N GLY A 125 -0.68 7.00 -3.57
CA GLY A 125 -0.37 7.70 -4.81
C GLY A 125 -0.25 6.81 -6.03
N GLU A 126 -0.23 7.45 -7.19
CA GLU A 126 0.13 6.84 -8.47
C GLU A 126 1.64 6.69 -8.58
N GLY A 127 2.08 5.73 -9.40
CA GLY A 127 3.48 5.43 -9.62
C GLY A 127 4.09 4.53 -8.54
N PRO A 128 5.33 4.07 -8.78
CA PRO A 128 5.98 3.10 -7.93
C PRO A 128 6.40 3.70 -6.59
N VAL A 129 6.45 2.87 -5.56
CA VAL A 129 7.25 3.15 -4.37
C VAL A 129 8.74 2.94 -4.69
N LYS A 130 9.60 3.73 -4.07
CA LYS A 130 11.05 3.54 -4.08
C LYS A 130 11.47 3.06 -2.68
N PRO A 131 11.58 1.75 -2.47
CA PRO A 131 11.89 1.21 -1.15
C PRO A 131 13.33 1.56 -0.79
N GLY A 132 13.63 1.69 0.50
CA GLY A 132 15.01 1.88 0.93
C GLY A 132 15.25 2.70 2.18
N ALA A 133 14.20 3.13 2.90
CA ALA A 133 14.37 3.82 4.17
C ALA A 133 15.15 2.90 5.14
N GLY A 134 16.44 3.21 5.39
CA GLY A 134 17.30 2.42 6.27
C GLY A 134 18.21 1.37 5.61
N VAL A 135 18.29 1.30 4.27
CA VAL A 135 19.26 0.44 3.57
C VAL A 135 20.10 1.22 2.56
N ASN A 136 21.43 1.07 2.62
CA ASN A 136 22.38 1.71 1.68
C ASN A 136 22.46 0.98 0.33
N LYS A 137 21.32 0.61 -0.26
CA LYS A 137 21.24 -0.08 -1.54
C LYS A 137 20.23 0.61 -2.45
N GLU A 138 20.55 0.69 -3.73
CA GLU A 138 19.55 1.04 -4.75
C GLU A 138 18.62 -0.16 -4.95
N LEU A 139 17.34 0.02 -4.61
CA LEU A 139 16.31 -0.99 -4.80
C LEU A 139 15.46 -0.67 -6.03
N PRO A 140 14.96 -1.71 -6.72
CA PRO A 140 14.06 -1.50 -7.85
C PRO A 140 12.78 -0.79 -7.38
N ALA A 141 12.26 0.10 -8.21
CA ALA A 141 10.98 0.75 -7.98
C ALA A 141 9.85 -0.30 -8.09
N VAL A 142 8.87 -0.26 -7.18
CA VAL A 142 7.81 -1.26 -7.07
C VAL A 142 6.43 -0.65 -7.27
N GLY A 143 5.68 -1.16 -8.25
CA GLY A 143 4.26 -0.84 -8.41
C GLY A 143 3.90 0.13 -9.52
N ASP A 144 2.64 0.05 -9.95
CA ASP A 144 1.92 1.08 -10.70
C ASP A 144 1.30 2.13 -9.76
N ALA A 145 1.08 1.76 -8.49
CA ALA A 145 0.62 2.61 -7.40
C ALA A 145 1.32 2.22 -6.10
N HIS A 146 1.23 3.09 -5.09
CA HIS A 146 1.84 2.83 -3.79
C HIS A 146 0.99 3.23 -2.60
N ILE A 147 1.28 2.58 -1.48
CA ILE A 147 0.86 2.97 -0.13
C ILE A 147 2.12 3.06 0.73
N THR A 148 2.34 4.19 1.40
CA THR A 148 3.43 4.32 2.38
C THR A 148 2.89 4.72 3.74
N GLY A 149 3.38 4.07 4.79
CA GLY A 149 3.09 4.43 6.17
C GLY A 149 4.28 5.12 6.82
N ILE A 150 4.08 6.34 7.32
CA ILE A 150 5.10 7.05 8.09
C ILE A 150 5.08 6.51 9.53
N VAL A 151 5.96 5.56 9.81
CA VAL A 151 5.95 4.81 11.07
C VAL A 151 6.72 5.49 12.20
N ASN A 152 7.67 6.37 11.87
CA ASN A 152 8.47 7.09 12.84
C ASN A 152 9.16 8.33 12.21
N VAL A 153 9.96 9.04 13.01
CA VAL A 153 10.64 10.27 12.63
C VAL A 153 11.94 9.97 11.88
N SER A 154 12.18 10.66 10.77
CA SER A 154 13.44 10.63 10.00
C SER A 154 14.53 11.45 10.68
N GLY A 155 15.81 11.16 10.40
CA GLY A 155 16.91 11.93 10.95
C GLY A 155 18.17 11.11 11.16
N PHE A 156 18.70 11.13 12.37
CA PHE A 156 19.93 10.38 12.70
C PHE A 156 19.61 8.91 13.01
N MET A 157 20.48 8.01 12.55
CA MET A 157 20.38 6.56 12.81
C MET A 157 19.04 5.92 12.40
N GLU A 158 18.54 6.22 11.20
CA GLU A 158 17.25 5.74 10.70
C GLU A 158 17.04 4.22 10.77
N PHE A 159 18.09 3.44 10.54
CA PHE A 159 18.04 1.99 10.70
C PHE A 159 17.71 1.58 12.15
N PHE A 160 18.34 2.21 13.15
CA PHE A 160 18.06 1.96 14.56
C PHE A 160 16.67 2.47 14.98
N VAL A 161 16.24 3.59 14.41
CA VAL A 161 14.88 4.12 14.61
C VAL A 161 13.83 3.12 14.13
N LEU A 162 14.00 2.53 12.95
CA LEU A 162 13.10 1.48 12.45
C LEU A 162 13.09 0.26 13.36
N GLN A 163 14.25 -0.18 13.87
CA GLN A 163 14.32 -1.32 14.80
C GLN A 163 13.57 -1.08 16.12
N ASN A 164 13.51 0.17 16.59
CA ASN A 164 12.91 0.57 17.88
C ASN A 164 11.57 1.31 17.71
N THR A 165 10.94 1.25 16.54
CA THR A 165 9.66 1.90 16.31
C THR A 165 8.56 1.23 17.16
N ARG A 166 7.61 2.04 17.65
CA ARG A 166 6.53 1.53 18.50
C ARG A 166 5.64 0.58 17.70
N LEU A 167 5.73 -0.72 17.98
CA LEU A 167 4.94 -1.76 17.32
C LEU A 167 3.42 -1.47 17.38
N HIS A 168 2.92 -0.88 18.46
CA HIS A 168 1.49 -0.53 18.56
C HIS A 168 1.02 0.38 17.42
N LEU A 169 1.81 1.40 17.05
CA LEU A 169 1.48 2.29 15.94
C LEU A 169 1.48 1.51 14.62
N VAL A 170 2.52 0.71 14.39
CA VAL A 170 2.65 -0.13 13.18
C VAL A 170 1.45 -1.06 13.04
N MET A 171 1.03 -1.70 14.13
CA MET A 171 -0.16 -2.56 14.16
C MET A 171 -1.44 -1.80 13.81
N LYS A 172 -1.66 -0.61 14.38
CA LYS A 172 -2.83 0.23 14.08
C LYS A 172 -2.87 0.70 12.63
N MET A 173 -1.72 1.06 12.07
CA MET A 173 -1.58 1.38 10.66
C MET A 173 -1.87 0.16 9.77
N ALA A 174 -1.31 -1.01 10.11
CA ALA A 174 -1.55 -2.25 9.38
C ALA A 174 -3.03 -2.67 9.38
N ASP A 175 -3.72 -2.51 10.51
CA ASP A 175 -5.17 -2.76 10.61
C ASP A 175 -5.96 -1.84 9.68
N THR A 176 -5.65 -0.54 9.71
CA THR A 176 -6.36 0.48 8.93
C THR A 176 -6.14 0.30 7.42
N ILE A 177 -4.89 0.06 7.01
CA ILE A 177 -4.53 -0.16 5.60
C ILE A 177 -5.15 -1.47 5.09
N SER A 178 -5.00 -2.57 5.83
CA SER A 178 -5.55 -3.87 5.40
C SER A 178 -7.07 -3.83 5.28
N GLN A 179 -7.76 -3.11 6.18
CA GLN A 179 -9.21 -2.89 6.08
C GLN A 179 -9.57 -2.08 4.83
N GLY A 180 -8.86 -0.99 4.54
CA GLY A 180 -9.12 -0.18 3.35
C GLY A 180 -8.91 -0.94 2.03
N ILE A 181 -7.83 -1.72 1.94
CA ILE A 181 -7.55 -2.60 0.79
C ILE A 181 -8.64 -3.65 0.63
N TYR A 182 -9.05 -4.32 1.72
CA TYR A 182 -10.10 -5.32 1.71
C TYR A 182 -11.43 -4.76 1.18
N HIS A 183 -11.83 -3.57 1.63
CA HIS A 183 -13.03 -2.91 1.12
C HIS A 183 -12.92 -2.52 -0.36
N ALA A 184 -11.73 -2.07 -0.81
CA ALA A 184 -11.50 -1.79 -2.23
C ALA A 184 -11.63 -3.07 -3.09
N ALA A 185 -11.13 -4.20 -2.59
CA ALA A 185 -11.23 -5.50 -3.25
C ALA A 185 -12.70 -5.95 -3.41
N ILE A 186 -13.51 -5.85 -2.35
CA ILE A 186 -14.95 -6.14 -2.40
C ILE A 186 -15.65 -5.24 -3.43
N ALA A 187 -15.36 -3.94 -3.39
CA ALA A 187 -15.97 -2.98 -4.31
C ALA A 187 -15.62 -3.29 -5.77
N LYS A 188 -14.37 -3.66 -6.06
CA LYS A 188 -13.96 -4.11 -7.40
C LYS A 188 -14.73 -5.36 -7.83
N GLY A 189 -14.89 -6.35 -6.95
CA GLY A 189 -15.64 -7.57 -7.27
C GLY A 189 -17.10 -7.31 -7.62
N ARG A 190 -17.77 -6.41 -6.90
CA ARG A 190 -19.15 -5.99 -7.21
C ARG A 190 -19.25 -5.32 -8.58
N ARG A 191 -18.28 -4.48 -8.96
CA ARG A 191 -18.24 -3.86 -10.29
C ARG A 191 -18.03 -4.89 -11.40
N GLN A 192 -17.09 -5.82 -11.22
CA GLN A 192 -16.82 -6.88 -12.19
C GLN A 192 -18.05 -7.77 -12.44
N SER A 193 -18.81 -8.13 -11.39
CA SER A 193 -20.04 -8.91 -11.56
C SER A 193 -21.11 -8.16 -12.37
N LEU A 194 -21.25 -6.86 -12.17
CA LEU A 194 -22.22 -6.03 -12.90
C LEU A 194 -21.84 -5.91 -14.39
N ASP A 195 -20.56 -5.69 -14.68
CA ASP A 195 -20.07 -5.56 -16.05
C ASP A 195 -20.27 -6.85 -16.87
N ILE A 196 -20.00 -8.01 -16.25
CA ILE A 196 -20.23 -9.33 -16.88
C ILE A 196 -21.72 -9.54 -17.17
N SER A 197 -22.60 -9.22 -16.22
CA SER A 197 -24.06 -9.33 -16.44
C SER A 197 -24.54 -8.42 -17.57
N HIS A 198 -24.00 -7.21 -17.70
CA HIS A 198 -24.33 -6.30 -18.80
C HIS A 198 -23.79 -6.75 -20.16
N GLN A 199 -22.65 -7.42 -20.20
CA GLN A 199 -22.11 -8.02 -21.44
C GLN A 199 -22.88 -9.26 -21.87
N ALA A 200 -23.40 -10.07 -20.94
CA ALA A 200 -24.18 -11.28 -21.25
C ALA A 200 -25.62 -10.99 -21.74
N LEU A 201 -26.12 -9.76 -21.53
CA LEU A 201 -27.45 -9.31 -21.97
C LEU A 201 -27.45 -8.61 -23.33
N LYS A 202 -26.29 -8.47 -23.98
CA LYS A 202 -26.13 -7.93 -25.34
C LYS A 202 -25.76 -9.06 -26.30
#